data_AF-A0A962TY84-F1
#
_entry.id   AF-A0A962TY84-F1
#
_cell.length_a   1.000
_cell.length_b   1.000
_cell.length_c   1.000
_cell.angle_alpha   90.00
_cell.angle_beta   90.00
_cell.angle_gamma   90.00
#
_symmetry.space_group_name_H-M   'P 1'
#
loop_
_entity.id
_entity.type
_entity.pdbx_description
1 polymer ?
#
loop_
_entity_poly.entity_id
_entity_poly.type
_entity_poly.pdbx_seq_one_letter_code
_entity_poly.pdbx_strand_id
1 'polypeptide(L)'
;MKRLLSGILGAAILCLAAGQTQATPLSLELEEHPSPFGFLPLASLGVAAFACPADCDDGGVALNLPAFAFAGSSYSSVIWSVNGTIEVGAASGLAAGAVNQKLPDPTPPNNLLAPLWLDLDLSAGGNWYVAVLTAGIDQYTVFEWSDIPLFGEQNNRYSFQAWIQNGDSGNIWFTYDLLGDVSGATVGVENADGSVGSAYWFEGLGTAPRVGTDLKVVYEERAEVPAPPPVLLALLGLGAVSTRRRPAKGTASI
;
A
#
# COMPACT_ATOMS: atom_id res chain seq x y z
N MET A 1 -54.74 -1.27 38.96
CA MET A 1 -53.66 -0.36 39.41
C MET A 1 -52.43 -0.59 38.55
N LYS A 2 -51.80 0.50 38.13
CA LYS A 2 -50.69 0.64 37.18
C LYS A 2 -49.40 -0.06 37.63
N ARG A 3 -48.64 -0.63 36.69
CA ARG A 3 -47.15 -0.59 36.55
C ARG A 3 -46.82 -0.94 35.09
N LEU A 4 -46.64 0.01 34.16
CA LEU A 4 -45.46 0.81 33.80
C LEU A 4 -44.12 0.06 33.58
N LEU A 5 -43.73 0.03 32.30
CA LEU A 5 -42.41 0.09 31.63
C LEU A 5 -41.30 -0.92 31.99
N SER A 6 -40.71 -1.54 30.95
CA SER A 6 -39.47 -1.00 30.38
C SER A 6 -39.15 -1.67 29.04
N GLY A 7 -39.00 -0.85 27.99
CA GLY A 7 -38.51 -1.28 26.68
C GLY A 7 -37.00 -1.50 26.75
N ILE A 8 -36.54 -2.63 26.22
CA ILE A 8 -35.12 -2.85 26.01
C ILE A 8 -34.80 -2.28 24.63
N LEU A 9 -34.30 -1.04 24.65
CA LEU A 9 -33.64 -0.42 23.51
C LEU A 9 -32.33 -1.21 23.30
N GLY A 10 -32.29 -2.05 22.27
CA GLY A 10 -31.06 -2.70 21.86
C GLY A 10 -30.07 -1.64 21.40
N ALA A 11 -29.02 -1.42 22.18
CA ALA A 11 -27.91 -0.57 21.77
C ALA A 11 -27.26 -1.20 20.54
N ALA A 12 -27.48 -0.60 19.37
CA ALA A 12 -26.67 -0.87 18.20
C ALA A 12 -25.26 -0.34 18.53
N ILE A 13 -24.34 -1.25 18.85
CA ILE A 13 -22.91 -0.96 18.88
C ILE A 13 -22.53 -0.73 17.42
N LEU A 14 -22.56 0.54 17.01
CA LEU A 14 -21.92 0.99 15.79
C LEU A 14 -20.43 0.82 16.01
N CYS A 15 -19.90 -0.32 15.55
CA CYS A 15 -18.47 -0.54 15.49
C CYS A 15 -17.94 0.38 14.38
N LEU A 16 -17.54 1.61 14.73
CA LEU A 16 -16.71 2.40 13.83
C LEU A 16 -15.41 1.61 13.66
N ALA A 17 -15.21 1.04 12.48
CA ALA A 17 -13.88 0.58 12.09
C ALA A 17 -12.96 1.81 12.19
N ALA A 18 -11.97 1.74 13.09
CA ALA A 18 -10.91 2.72 13.11
C ALA A 18 -10.23 2.65 11.74
N GLY A 19 -10.42 3.68 10.91
CA GLY A 19 -9.66 3.82 9.68
C GLY A 19 -8.18 3.76 10.04
N GLN A 20 -7.44 2.86 9.42
CA GLN A 20 -5.98 2.84 9.56
C GLN A 20 -5.47 4.19 9.06
N THR A 21 -4.95 5.03 9.95
CA THR A 21 -4.22 6.24 9.54
C THR A 21 -2.87 5.80 9.02
N GLN A 22 -2.77 5.66 7.70
CA GLN A 22 -1.52 5.38 7.00
C GLN A 22 -0.51 6.50 7.25
N ALA A 23 0.75 6.14 7.47
CA ALA A 23 1.82 7.13 7.48
C ALA A 23 1.96 7.73 6.07
N THR A 24 1.91 9.05 5.95
CA THR A 24 2.18 9.74 4.69
C THR A 24 3.68 10.02 4.59
N PRO A 25 4.40 9.48 3.59
CA PRO A 25 5.82 9.79 3.40
C PRO A 25 5.99 11.26 2.97
N LEU A 26 7.19 11.80 3.11
CA LEU A 26 7.57 13.14 2.65
C LEU A 26 7.75 13.20 1.12
N SER A 27 8.31 12.14 0.55
CA SER A 27 8.47 11.94 -0.89
C SER A 27 8.21 10.48 -1.22
N LEU A 28 7.82 10.21 -2.46
CA LEU A 28 7.67 8.87 -2.99
C LEU A 28 7.99 8.92 -4.49
N GLU A 29 9.16 8.40 -4.84
CA GLU A 29 9.82 8.61 -6.13
C GLU A 29 10.26 7.30 -6.78
N LEU A 30 10.54 7.36 -8.08
CA LEU A 30 11.20 6.29 -8.83
C LEU A 30 12.58 6.75 -9.27
N GLU A 31 13.59 5.96 -8.92
CA GLU A 31 14.98 6.21 -9.32
C GLU A 31 15.51 5.04 -10.14
N GLU A 32 16.37 5.31 -11.12
CA GLU A 32 17.10 4.25 -11.82
C GLU A 32 18.07 3.57 -10.86
N HIS A 33 17.78 2.32 -10.53
CA HIS A 33 18.59 1.53 -9.63
C HIS A 33 18.41 0.05 -9.97
N PRO A 34 19.50 -0.72 -10.19
CA PRO A 34 19.41 -2.13 -10.52
C PRO A 34 18.53 -2.89 -9.52
N SER A 35 17.61 -3.70 -10.03
CA SER A 35 16.92 -4.69 -9.20
C SER A 35 17.89 -5.82 -8.83
N PRO A 36 17.57 -6.67 -7.84
CA PRO A 36 18.48 -7.72 -7.38
C PRO A 36 18.92 -8.69 -8.50
N PHE A 37 18.06 -8.94 -9.49
CA PHE A 37 18.29 -9.94 -10.53
C PHE A 37 17.97 -9.48 -11.96
N GLY A 38 17.54 -8.22 -12.15
CA GLY A 38 16.95 -7.77 -13.42
C GLY A 38 15.60 -8.44 -13.68
N PHE A 39 15.10 -8.27 -14.90
CA PHE A 39 13.93 -9.03 -15.36
C PHE A 39 14.25 -10.54 -15.36
N LEU A 40 13.40 -11.33 -14.72
CA LEU A 40 13.58 -12.78 -14.59
C LEU A 40 12.29 -13.50 -14.99
N PRO A 41 12.16 -14.01 -16.23
CA PRO A 41 10.91 -14.61 -16.69
C PRO A 41 10.51 -15.77 -15.77
N LEU A 42 9.40 -15.65 -15.04
CA LEU A 42 8.98 -16.61 -14.02
C LEU A 42 8.63 -17.97 -14.65
N ALA A 43 8.17 -17.98 -15.90
CA ALA A 43 7.96 -19.20 -16.67
C ALA A 43 9.27 -20.01 -16.83
N SER A 44 10.42 -19.35 -16.95
CA SER A 44 11.73 -20.01 -17.04
C SER A 44 12.14 -20.72 -15.73
N LEU A 45 11.53 -20.33 -14.61
CA LEU A 45 11.68 -20.96 -13.31
C LEU A 45 10.64 -22.08 -13.08
N GLY A 46 9.78 -22.37 -14.05
CA GLY A 46 8.72 -23.36 -13.95
C GLY A 46 7.47 -22.87 -13.20
N VAL A 47 7.32 -21.56 -13.00
CA VAL A 47 6.08 -20.98 -12.46
C VAL A 47 4.97 -21.15 -13.48
N ALA A 48 3.84 -21.70 -13.04
CA ALA A 48 2.67 -21.85 -13.91
C ALA A 48 2.02 -20.48 -14.18
N ALA A 49 1.46 -20.31 -15.37
CA ALA A 49 0.68 -19.12 -15.70
C ALA A 49 -0.49 -18.96 -14.72
N PHE A 50 -0.66 -17.75 -14.21
CA PHE A 50 -1.80 -17.34 -13.43
C PHE A 50 -3.00 -17.11 -14.36
N ALA A 51 -4.16 -17.62 -14.00
CA ALA A 51 -5.36 -17.46 -14.83
C ALA A 51 -5.79 -15.99 -14.88
N CYS A 52 -6.24 -15.52 -16.05
CA CYS A 52 -6.77 -14.16 -16.16
C CYS A 52 -7.99 -13.96 -15.24
N PRO A 53 -8.31 -12.70 -14.85
CA PRO A 53 -9.47 -12.40 -14.01
C PRO A 53 -10.79 -12.76 -14.71
N ALA A 54 -11.92 -12.51 -14.04
CA ALA A 54 -13.23 -12.67 -14.67
C ALA A 54 -13.40 -11.78 -15.92
N ASP A 55 -12.74 -10.63 -15.91
CA ASP A 55 -12.54 -9.75 -17.05
C ASP A 55 -11.04 -9.77 -17.40
N CYS A 56 -10.69 -10.24 -18.60
CA CYS A 56 -9.30 -10.39 -19.01
C CYS A 56 -8.79 -9.18 -19.80
N ASP A 57 -9.60 -8.13 -19.90
CA ASP A 57 -9.29 -6.84 -20.53
C ASP A 57 -9.07 -5.79 -19.44
N ASP A 58 -10.12 -5.47 -18.67
CA ASP A 58 -10.09 -4.42 -17.64
C ASP A 58 -10.11 -4.93 -16.19
N GLY A 59 -9.98 -6.25 -16.00
CA GLY A 59 -10.12 -6.86 -14.69
C GLY A 59 -8.86 -6.80 -13.83
N GLY A 60 -9.03 -7.21 -12.57
CA GLY A 60 -7.93 -7.49 -11.67
C GLY A 60 -8.28 -8.55 -10.63
N VAL A 61 -7.27 -8.99 -9.90
CA VAL A 61 -7.41 -10.04 -8.87
C VAL A 61 -6.87 -9.53 -7.55
N ALA A 62 -7.67 -9.67 -6.49
CA ALA A 62 -7.22 -9.44 -5.13
C ALA A 62 -6.41 -10.64 -4.62
N LEU A 63 -5.19 -10.40 -4.14
CA LEU A 63 -4.28 -11.43 -3.67
C LEU A 63 -3.81 -11.12 -2.24
N ASN A 64 -3.67 -12.17 -1.43
CA ASN A 64 -2.98 -12.09 -0.14
C ASN A 64 -1.51 -12.43 -0.35
N LEU A 65 -0.63 -11.60 0.20
CA LEU A 65 0.82 -11.72 0.06
C LEU A 65 1.46 -11.94 1.44
N PRO A 66 2.71 -12.45 1.49
CA PRO A 66 3.56 -12.20 2.65
C PRO A 66 3.59 -10.70 2.97
N ALA A 67 3.67 -10.35 4.25
CA ALA A 67 3.67 -8.95 4.66
C ALA A 67 4.84 -8.19 4.02
N PHE A 68 4.61 -6.94 3.61
CA PHE A 68 5.60 -6.06 3.02
C PHE A 68 5.34 -4.60 3.41
N ALA A 69 6.37 -3.77 3.40
CA ALA A 69 6.23 -2.33 3.59
C ALA A 69 6.11 -1.57 2.27
N PHE A 70 5.27 -0.54 2.25
CA PHE A 70 5.17 0.43 1.18
C PHE A 70 4.77 1.80 1.76
N ALA A 71 5.46 2.87 1.35
CA ALA A 71 5.15 4.24 1.74
C ALA A 71 4.95 4.42 3.27
N GLY A 72 5.81 3.79 4.07
CA GLY A 72 5.77 3.87 5.55
C GLY A 72 4.65 3.07 6.23
N SER A 73 3.96 2.18 5.51
CA SER A 73 2.91 1.32 6.07
C SER A 73 3.11 -0.15 5.69
N SER A 74 2.60 -1.06 6.52
CA SER A 74 2.66 -2.50 6.28
C SER A 74 1.38 -3.00 5.63
N TYR A 75 1.52 -3.85 4.61
CA TYR A 75 0.43 -4.46 3.86
C TYR A 75 0.66 -5.96 3.73
N SER A 76 -0.42 -6.68 3.47
CA SER A 76 -0.40 -8.12 3.20
C SER A 76 -1.37 -8.52 2.09
N SER A 77 -1.80 -7.56 1.29
CA SER A 77 -2.69 -7.79 0.17
C SER A 77 -2.48 -6.73 -0.91
N VAL A 78 -2.90 -7.06 -2.12
CA VAL A 78 -2.95 -6.15 -3.26
C VAL A 78 -4.16 -6.47 -4.13
N ILE A 79 -4.54 -5.53 -4.99
CA ILE A 79 -5.27 -5.81 -6.22
C ILE A 79 -4.24 -5.75 -7.36
N TRP A 80 -4.28 -6.73 -8.26
CA TRP A 80 -3.37 -6.83 -9.40
C TRP A 80 -4.16 -6.68 -10.70
N SER A 81 -3.93 -5.60 -11.44
CA SER A 81 -4.72 -5.23 -12.63
C SER A 81 -4.08 -5.70 -13.93
N VAL A 82 -4.93 -6.12 -14.89
CA VAL A 82 -4.51 -6.46 -16.27
C VAL A 82 -3.75 -5.28 -16.89
N ASN A 83 -4.22 -4.07 -16.62
CA ASN A 83 -3.69 -2.81 -17.14
C ASN A 83 -2.33 -2.38 -16.56
N GLY A 84 -1.57 -3.30 -15.95
CA GLY A 84 -0.18 -3.05 -15.60
C GLY A 84 0.05 -2.31 -14.28
N THR A 85 -0.90 -2.39 -13.35
CA THR A 85 -0.83 -1.78 -12.02
C THR A 85 -0.99 -2.79 -10.89
N ILE A 86 -0.54 -2.38 -9.70
CA ILE A 86 -0.80 -3.04 -8.43
C ILE A 86 -1.34 -1.98 -7.46
N GLU A 87 -2.60 -2.08 -7.09
CA GLU A 87 -3.17 -1.28 -6.01
C GLU A 87 -2.83 -1.94 -4.67
N VAL A 88 -2.03 -1.27 -3.85
CA VAL A 88 -1.54 -1.82 -2.60
C VAL A 88 -2.65 -1.83 -1.55
N GLY A 89 -2.89 -2.98 -0.91
CA GLY A 89 -4.01 -3.20 -0.01
C GLY A 89 -5.30 -3.55 -0.76
N ALA A 90 -6.44 -3.22 -0.15
CA ALA A 90 -7.78 -3.41 -0.74
C ALA A 90 -8.63 -2.14 -0.70
N ALA A 91 -8.08 -1.03 -0.19
CA ALA A 91 -8.81 0.22 0.04
C ALA A 91 -9.22 0.90 -1.27
N SER A 92 -8.45 0.72 -2.34
CA SER A 92 -8.73 1.25 -3.67
C SER A 92 -10.00 0.66 -4.29
N GLY A 93 -10.46 -0.50 -3.80
CA GLY A 93 -11.74 -1.12 -4.13
C GLY A 93 -11.80 -1.82 -5.49
N LEU A 94 -11.38 -1.15 -6.55
CA LEU A 94 -11.34 -1.68 -7.92
C LEU A 94 -9.93 -1.64 -8.49
N ALA A 95 -9.65 -2.54 -9.43
CA ALA A 95 -8.43 -2.51 -10.24
C ALA A 95 -8.44 -1.29 -11.17
N ALA A 96 -7.26 -0.77 -11.50
CA ALA A 96 -7.11 0.28 -12.50
C ALA A 96 -7.63 -0.18 -13.87
N GLY A 97 -8.47 0.66 -14.50
CA GLY A 97 -8.95 0.44 -15.87
C GLY A 97 -8.00 0.99 -16.93
N ALA A 98 -8.41 0.90 -18.20
CA ALA A 98 -7.68 1.38 -19.38
C ALA A 98 -7.19 2.84 -19.33
N VAL A 99 -7.94 3.73 -18.67
CA VAL A 99 -7.60 5.16 -18.60
C VAL A 99 -6.60 5.41 -17.47
N ASN A 100 -5.34 5.61 -17.85
CA ASN A 100 -4.26 5.96 -16.94
C ASN A 100 -4.30 7.41 -16.48
N GLN A 101 -3.59 7.69 -15.39
CA GLN A 101 -3.55 8.99 -14.74
C GLN A 101 -2.11 9.49 -14.59
N LYS A 102 -1.95 10.81 -14.41
CA LYS A 102 -0.67 11.40 -14.05
C LYS A 102 -0.52 11.36 -12.54
N LEU A 103 0.42 10.55 -12.06
CA LEU A 103 0.65 10.41 -10.62
C LEU A 103 1.51 11.56 -10.06
N PRO A 104 1.25 12.00 -8.81
CA PRO A 104 0.16 11.56 -7.95
C PRO A 104 -1.19 12.21 -8.32
N ASP A 105 -2.30 11.47 -8.14
CA ASP A 105 -3.67 11.96 -8.32
C ASP A 105 -4.55 11.49 -7.16
N PRO A 106 -5.27 12.37 -6.44
CA PRO A 106 -6.18 11.93 -5.36
C PRO A 106 -7.39 11.13 -5.85
N THR A 107 -7.65 11.09 -7.16
CA THR A 107 -8.75 10.34 -7.79
C THR A 107 -8.41 8.85 -7.86
N PRO A 108 -9.19 7.96 -7.23
CA PRO A 108 -8.92 6.52 -7.26
C PRO A 108 -8.75 5.95 -8.69
N PRO A 109 -7.93 4.91 -8.87
CA PRO A 109 -7.29 4.10 -7.83
C PRO A 109 -6.01 4.74 -7.24
N ASN A 110 -5.88 4.70 -5.90
CA ASN A 110 -4.70 5.22 -5.18
C ASN A 110 -3.88 4.07 -4.55
N ASN A 111 -2.83 4.43 -3.78
CA ASN A 111 -1.88 3.49 -3.18
C ASN A 111 -1.21 2.60 -4.24
N LEU A 112 -0.80 3.23 -5.34
CA LEU A 112 -0.58 2.56 -6.61
C LEU A 112 0.90 2.33 -6.86
N LEU A 113 1.22 1.13 -7.35
CA LEU A 113 2.44 0.85 -8.08
C LEU A 113 2.05 0.68 -9.55
N ALA A 114 2.59 1.51 -10.44
CA ALA A 114 2.37 1.42 -11.88
C ALA A 114 3.69 1.16 -12.60
N PRO A 115 4.17 -0.09 -12.65
CA PRO A 115 5.33 -0.45 -13.46
C PRO A 115 5.18 -0.05 -14.92
N LEU A 116 3.99 -0.24 -15.49
CA LEU A 116 3.61 0.21 -16.82
C LEU A 116 2.08 0.19 -16.96
N TRP A 117 1.42 1.29 -16.62
CA TRP A 117 -0.04 1.40 -16.77
C TRP A 117 -0.41 1.77 -18.21
N LEU A 118 -1.07 0.83 -18.89
CA LEU A 118 -1.62 0.92 -20.24
C LEU A 118 -2.92 0.11 -20.31
N ASP A 119 -3.69 0.32 -21.39
CA ASP A 119 -4.85 -0.50 -21.76
C ASP A 119 -4.40 -1.85 -22.34
N LEU A 120 -4.11 -2.82 -21.47
CA LEU A 120 -3.55 -4.12 -21.84
C LEU A 120 -4.66 -5.17 -21.97
N ASP A 121 -4.54 -6.10 -22.93
CA ASP A 121 -5.57 -7.11 -23.18
C ASP A 121 -5.00 -8.53 -23.03
N LEU A 122 -5.20 -9.13 -21.85
CA LEU A 122 -4.79 -10.51 -21.57
C LEU A 122 -5.71 -11.55 -22.27
N SER A 123 -6.88 -11.14 -22.75
CA SER A 123 -7.76 -11.99 -23.58
C SER A 123 -7.19 -12.19 -25.00
N ALA A 124 -6.43 -11.22 -25.49
CA ALA A 124 -5.77 -11.25 -26.79
C ALA A 124 -4.38 -11.94 -26.77
N GLY A 125 -3.82 -12.22 -25.60
CA GLY A 125 -2.64 -13.08 -25.47
C GLY A 125 -1.72 -12.68 -24.33
N GLY A 126 -0.56 -13.34 -24.26
CA GLY A 126 0.35 -13.21 -23.14
C GLY A 126 -0.09 -14.03 -21.93
N ASN A 127 0.61 -13.86 -20.82
CA ASN A 127 0.33 -14.55 -19.57
C ASN A 127 0.67 -13.66 -18.37
N TRP A 128 0.02 -13.98 -17.26
CA TRP A 128 0.42 -13.52 -15.95
C TRP A 128 1.22 -14.56 -15.20
N TYR A 129 2.19 -14.12 -14.41
CA TYR A 129 2.87 -14.97 -13.44
C TYR A 129 3.04 -14.25 -12.12
N VAL A 130 2.91 -14.99 -11.03
CA VAL A 130 3.22 -14.48 -9.68
C VAL A 130 3.91 -15.57 -8.88
N ALA A 131 4.98 -15.22 -8.18
CA ALA A 131 5.70 -16.16 -7.34
C ALA A 131 6.38 -15.45 -6.16
N VAL A 132 6.58 -16.20 -5.07
CA VAL A 132 7.51 -15.81 -4.01
C VAL A 132 8.84 -16.48 -4.27
N LEU A 133 9.85 -15.68 -4.61
CA LEU A 133 11.22 -16.12 -4.84
C LEU A 133 12.06 -15.93 -3.58
N THR A 134 13.02 -16.82 -3.34
CA THR A 134 13.95 -16.72 -2.20
C THR A 134 15.37 -16.55 -2.71
N ALA A 135 16.08 -15.54 -2.20
CA ALA A 135 17.49 -15.32 -2.46
C ALA A 135 18.24 -15.07 -1.15
N GLY A 136 18.95 -16.10 -0.67
CA GLY A 136 19.59 -16.03 0.65
C GLY A 136 18.54 -15.94 1.77
N ILE A 137 18.58 -14.84 2.53
CA ILE A 137 17.60 -14.58 3.61
C ILE A 137 16.39 -13.77 3.13
N ASP A 138 16.48 -13.19 1.94
CA ASP A 138 15.45 -12.30 1.40
C ASP A 138 14.42 -13.10 0.61
N GLN A 139 13.16 -12.66 0.70
CA GLN A 139 12.06 -13.17 -0.10
C GLN A 139 11.44 -12.03 -0.90
N TYR A 140 11.07 -12.33 -2.14
CA TYR A 140 10.49 -11.36 -3.05
C TYR A 140 9.19 -11.91 -3.61
N THR A 141 8.11 -11.15 -3.50
CA THR A 141 6.92 -11.39 -4.30
C THR A 141 7.09 -10.69 -5.63
N VAL A 142 7.09 -11.46 -6.73
CA VAL A 142 7.28 -10.94 -8.09
C VAL A 142 5.99 -11.11 -8.88
N PHE A 143 5.49 -10.02 -9.45
CA PHE A 143 4.37 -9.98 -10.39
C PHE A 143 4.91 -9.77 -11.79
N GLU A 144 4.40 -10.53 -12.76
CA GLU A 144 4.84 -10.46 -14.15
C GLU A 144 3.64 -10.37 -15.10
N TRP A 145 3.70 -9.37 -15.98
CA TRP A 145 2.95 -9.30 -17.22
C TRP A 145 3.91 -9.77 -18.32
N SER A 146 3.55 -10.84 -19.04
CA SER A 146 4.45 -11.52 -19.97
C SER A 146 3.83 -11.57 -21.36
N ASP A 147 4.42 -10.86 -22.31
CA ASP A 147 3.99 -10.81 -23.72
C ASP A 147 2.51 -10.41 -23.92
N ILE A 148 2.01 -9.47 -23.12
CA ILE A 148 0.61 -9.01 -23.19
C ILE A 148 0.49 -7.90 -24.24
N PRO A 149 -0.46 -7.99 -25.19
CA PRO A 149 -0.68 -6.93 -26.18
C PRO A 149 -1.42 -5.72 -25.59
N LEU A 150 -1.21 -4.56 -26.21
CA LEU A 150 -2.09 -3.41 -26.05
C LEU A 150 -3.46 -3.73 -26.65
N PHE A 151 -4.54 -3.28 -26.01
CA PHE A 151 -5.89 -3.40 -26.52
C PHE A 151 -5.99 -2.87 -27.95
N GLY A 152 -6.57 -3.67 -28.85
CA GLY A 152 -6.73 -3.33 -30.26
C GLY A 152 -5.44 -3.35 -31.11
N GLU A 153 -4.26 -3.56 -30.51
CA GLU A 153 -2.96 -3.54 -31.21
C GLU A 153 -2.09 -4.77 -30.90
N GLN A 154 -2.44 -5.92 -31.50
CA GLN A 154 -1.81 -7.22 -31.25
C GLN A 154 -0.28 -7.27 -31.35
N ASN A 155 0.32 -6.38 -32.14
CA ASN A 155 1.77 -6.32 -32.38
C ASN A 155 2.51 -5.41 -31.39
N ASN A 156 1.78 -4.64 -30.59
CA ASN A 156 2.32 -3.76 -29.58
C ASN A 156 2.25 -4.50 -28.23
N ARG A 157 3.37 -5.06 -27.77
CA ARG A 157 3.40 -6.06 -26.67
C ARG A 157 4.37 -5.68 -25.57
N TYR A 158 4.10 -6.18 -24.37
CA TYR A 158 4.84 -5.80 -23.17
C TYR A 158 5.15 -6.99 -22.27
N SER A 159 6.38 -7.01 -21.77
CA SER A 159 6.85 -7.92 -20.72
C SER A 159 7.59 -7.12 -19.65
N PHE A 160 7.04 -7.09 -18.44
CA PHE A 160 7.58 -6.32 -17.33
C PHE A 160 7.17 -6.93 -15.98
N GLN A 161 7.88 -6.52 -14.92
CA GLN A 161 7.65 -7.04 -13.57
C GLN A 161 7.64 -5.95 -12.51
N ALA A 162 6.94 -6.26 -11.41
CA ALA A 162 7.12 -5.60 -10.12
C ALA A 162 7.70 -6.59 -9.12
N TRP A 163 8.82 -6.24 -8.50
CA TRP A 163 9.46 -6.98 -7.42
C TRP A 163 9.20 -6.29 -6.10
N ILE A 164 8.57 -6.98 -5.16
CA ILE A 164 8.33 -6.48 -3.80
C ILE A 164 9.15 -7.34 -2.85
N GLN A 165 10.12 -6.74 -2.14
CA GLN A 165 10.81 -7.45 -1.07
C GLN A 165 9.88 -7.57 0.14
N ASN A 166 9.63 -8.81 0.54
CA ASN A 166 8.78 -9.11 1.69
C ASN A 166 9.46 -8.64 2.99
N GLY A 167 8.66 -8.34 4.01
CA GLY A 167 9.08 -7.76 5.27
C GLY A 167 9.12 -6.23 5.25
N ASP A 168 9.82 -5.65 6.21
CA ASP A 168 9.69 -4.21 6.51
C ASP A 168 10.69 -3.32 5.76
N SER A 169 11.35 -3.86 4.72
CA SER A 169 12.43 -3.14 4.01
C SER A 169 11.94 -1.97 3.16
N GLY A 170 10.69 -2.03 2.70
CA GLY A 170 10.13 -1.05 1.76
C GLY A 170 10.68 -1.14 0.34
N ASN A 171 11.56 -2.12 0.05
CA ASN A 171 12.20 -2.19 -1.26
C ASN A 171 11.26 -2.77 -2.32
N ILE A 172 11.06 -1.99 -3.39
CA ILE A 172 10.24 -2.36 -4.54
C ILE A 172 10.97 -1.94 -5.82
N TRP A 173 10.92 -2.76 -6.87
CA TRP A 173 11.51 -2.48 -8.17
C TRP A 173 10.58 -2.78 -9.34
N PHE A 174 10.75 -2.05 -10.43
CA PHE A 174 10.15 -2.32 -11.74
C PHE A 174 11.26 -2.72 -12.73
N THR A 175 11.02 -3.78 -13.49
CA THR A 175 12.00 -4.32 -14.46
C THR A 175 11.33 -4.62 -15.80
N TYR A 176 12.04 -4.45 -16.91
CA TYR A 176 11.46 -4.52 -18.27
C TYR A 176 12.26 -5.42 -19.21
N ASP A 177 11.57 -6.21 -20.03
CA ASP A 177 12.17 -7.10 -21.06
C ASP A 177 11.65 -6.84 -22.47
N LEU A 178 10.35 -6.61 -22.62
CA LEU A 178 9.72 -6.24 -23.89
C LEU A 178 8.89 -4.98 -23.68
N LEU A 179 9.14 -3.97 -24.49
CA LEU A 179 8.37 -2.72 -24.50
C LEU A 179 8.04 -2.36 -25.95
N GLY A 180 6.75 -2.25 -26.22
CA GLY A 180 6.24 -1.64 -27.44
C GLY A 180 6.17 -0.11 -27.33
N ASP A 181 5.14 0.51 -27.92
CA ASP A 181 4.97 1.97 -27.87
C ASP A 181 4.44 2.43 -26.51
N VAL A 182 5.31 3.02 -25.71
CA VAL A 182 4.97 3.53 -24.38
C VAL A 182 4.45 4.97 -24.39
N SER A 183 4.19 5.59 -25.55
CA SER A 183 3.80 7.01 -25.61
C SER A 183 2.53 7.34 -24.85
N GLY A 184 1.63 6.36 -24.65
CA GLY A 184 0.39 6.52 -23.88
C GLY A 184 0.46 6.04 -22.43
N ALA A 185 1.62 5.53 -21.96
CA ALA A 185 1.70 4.86 -20.67
C ALA A 185 1.86 5.83 -19.48
N THR A 186 1.51 5.34 -18.28
CA THR A 186 2.03 5.87 -17.01
C THR A 186 3.05 4.89 -16.43
N VAL A 187 4.20 5.40 -15.98
CA VAL A 187 5.10 4.70 -15.06
C VAL A 187 5.26 5.56 -13.81
N GLY A 188 4.87 5.04 -12.66
CA GLY A 188 4.82 5.84 -11.45
C GLY A 188 4.42 5.09 -10.19
N VAL A 189 4.36 5.85 -9.10
CA VAL A 189 3.96 5.39 -7.77
C VAL A 189 3.24 6.49 -7.02
N GLU A 190 2.31 6.13 -6.14
CA GLU A 190 1.69 7.07 -5.20
C GLU A 190 1.20 6.41 -3.92
N ASN A 191 1.00 7.23 -2.89
CA ASN A 191 0.50 6.81 -1.59
C ASN A 191 -1.05 6.68 -1.58
N ALA A 192 -1.62 6.23 -0.46
CA ALA A 192 -3.03 5.85 -0.43
C ALA A 192 -4.07 6.95 -0.60
N ASP A 193 -3.71 8.20 -0.42
CA ASP A 193 -4.62 9.33 -0.67
C ASP A 193 -4.26 10.10 -1.95
N GLY A 194 -3.29 9.62 -2.73
CA GLY A 194 -2.86 10.25 -3.99
C GLY A 194 -2.28 11.66 -3.79
N SER A 195 -1.77 11.95 -2.59
CA SER A 195 -1.17 13.26 -2.27
C SER A 195 0.35 13.30 -2.43
N VAL A 196 1.00 12.14 -2.36
CA VAL A 196 2.46 11.99 -2.46
C VAL A 196 2.77 10.84 -3.42
N GLY A 197 3.59 11.13 -4.42
CA GLY A 197 3.93 10.18 -5.47
C GLY A 197 4.72 10.86 -6.57
N SER A 198 4.99 10.11 -7.63
CA SER A 198 5.69 10.60 -8.81
C SER A 198 5.26 9.83 -10.06
N ALA A 199 5.29 10.53 -11.19
CA ALA A 199 5.31 9.92 -12.51
C ALA A 199 6.73 10.01 -13.07
N TYR A 200 7.39 8.86 -13.22
CA TYR A 200 8.65 8.76 -13.96
C TYR A 200 8.41 8.99 -15.46
N TRP A 201 7.26 8.50 -15.93
CA TRP A 201 6.75 8.68 -17.29
C TRP A 201 5.23 8.88 -17.26
N PHE A 202 4.73 9.81 -18.06
CA PHE A 202 3.30 10.00 -18.29
C PHE A 202 3.06 10.56 -19.70
N GLU A 203 2.40 9.78 -20.56
CA GLU A 203 1.92 10.22 -21.87
C GLU A 203 2.96 11.00 -22.71
N GLY A 204 4.18 10.49 -22.84
CA GLY A 204 5.25 11.15 -23.61
C GLY A 204 6.11 12.12 -22.81
N LEU A 205 5.82 12.34 -21.53
CA LEU A 205 6.53 13.27 -20.65
C LEU A 205 7.33 12.51 -19.59
N GLY A 206 8.57 12.97 -19.34
CA GLY A 206 9.47 12.37 -18.37
C GLY A 206 10.57 11.55 -19.03
N THR A 207 11.02 10.49 -18.36
CA THR A 207 12.00 9.54 -18.92
C THR A 207 11.27 8.27 -19.32
N ALA A 208 11.35 7.88 -20.60
CA ALA A 208 10.68 6.67 -21.04
C ALA A 208 11.29 5.42 -20.37
N PRO A 209 10.47 4.45 -19.91
CA PRO A 209 10.98 3.16 -19.45
C PRO A 209 11.69 2.46 -20.61
N ARG A 210 12.75 1.71 -20.30
CA ARG A 210 13.57 1.05 -21.31
C ARG A 210 14.09 -0.29 -20.80
N VAL A 211 14.17 -1.25 -21.71
CA VAL A 211 14.75 -2.58 -21.44
C VAL A 211 16.19 -2.41 -20.96
N GLY A 212 16.54 -3.11 -19.87
CA GLY A 212 17.86 -3.04 -19.24
C GLY A 212 18.06 -1.87 -18.27
N THR A 213 17.02 -1.10 -17.95
CA THR A 213 17.03 -0.12 -16.84
C THR A 213 15.92 -0.45 -15.87
N ASP A 214 16.29 -0.75 -14.64
CA ASP A 214 15.35 -1.03 -13.56
C ASP A 214 15.09 0.25 -12.76
N LEU A 215 13.86 0.38 -12.27
CA LEU A 215 13.45 1.49 -11.42
C LEU A 215 13.21 0.98 -10.01
N LYS A 216 13.70 1.70 -8.99
CA LYS A 216 13.43 1.40 -7.58
C LYS A 216 12.53 2.48 -7.00
N VAL A 217 11.57 2.04 -6.18
CA VAL A 217 10.77 2.94 -5.34
C VAL A 217 11.64 3.45 -4.19
N VAL A 218 11.69 4.77 -4.03
CA VAL A 218 12.44 5.45 -2.98
C VAL A 218 11.49 6.42 -2.26
N TYR A 219 11.53 6.46 -0.94
CA TYR A 219 10.69 7.38 -0.17
C TYR A 219 11.41 7.87 1.08
N GLU A 220 11.11 9.11 1.46
CA GLU A 220 11.60 9.73 2.70
C GLU A 220 10.49 9.70 3.75
N GLU A 221 10.77 9.14 4.93
CA GLU A 221 9.82 9.19 6.05
C GLU A 221 10.05 10.46 6.88
N ARG A 222 8.99 11.01 7.49
CA ARG A 222 9.20 12.00 8.56
C ARG A 222 9.93 11.30 9.70
N ALA A 223 11.08 11.84 10.10
CA ALA A 223 11.73 11.42 11.33
C ALA A 223 10.72 11.50 12.49
N GLU A 224 10.48 10.38 13.16
CA GLU A 224 9.65 10.36 14.36
C GLU A 224 10.36 11.19 15.44
N VAL A 225 9.80 12.35 15.78
CA VAL A 225 10.31 13.15 16.89
C VAL A 225 9.98 12.38 18.16
N PRO A 226 10.98 11.86 18.92
CA PRO A 226 10.68 11.09 20.11
C PRO A 226 9.83 11.94 21.06
N ALA A 227 8.71 11.38 21.51
CA ALA A 227 7.83 12.06 22.44
C ALA A 227 8.64 12.59 23.64
N PRO A 228 8.42 13.84 24.07
CA PRO A 228 9.12 14.37 25.23
C PRO A 228 8.84 13.45 26.43
N PRO A 229 9.84 13.20 27.30
CA PRO A 229 9.63 12.36 28.48
C PRO A 229 8.46 12.91 29.30
N PRO A 230 7.61 12.04 29.88
CA PRO A 230 6.48 12.49 30.66
C PRO A 230 6.95 13.36 31.82
N VAL A 231 6.47 14.61 31.88
CA VAL A 231 6.73 15.50 33.01
C VAL A 231 5.87 15.01 34.19
N LEU A 232 6.50 14.32 35.15
CA LEU A 232 5.84 13.91 36.37
C LEU A 232 5.61 15.13 37.26
N LEU A 233 4.40 15.70 37.22
CA LEU A 233 4.01 16.78 38.12
C LEU A 233 3.75 16.19 39.52
N ALA A 234 4.77 16.20 40.38
CA ALA A 234 4.62 15.81 41.78
C ALA A 234 3.77 16.84 42.52
N LEU A 235 2.47 16.54 42.69
CA LEU A 235 1.61 17.26 43.64
C LEU A 235 2.11 16.96 45.06
N LEU A 236 2.91 17.88 45.62
CA LEU A 236 3.22 17.91 47.04
C LEU A 236 1.91 18.13 47.82
N GLY A 237 1.38 17.06 48.40
CA GLY A 237 0.20 17.12 49.25
C GLY A 237 0.45 18.01 50.47
N LEU A 238 -0.28 19.13 50.58
CA LEU A 238 -0.36 19.88 51.83
C LEU A 238 -1.09 19.01 52.86
N GLY A 239 -0.37 18.58 53.89
CA GLY A 239 -0.94 17.86 55.03
C GLY A 239 -1.94 18.73 55.80
N ALA A 240 -3.17 18.24 55.96
CA ALA A 240 -4.18 18.88 56.80
C ALA A 240 -3.79 18.73 58.28
N VAL A 241 -3.62 19.85 58.98
CA VAL A 241 -3.41 19.91 60.43
C VAL A 241 -4.74 19.61 61.14
N SER A 242 -4.82 18.47 61.83
CA SER A 242 -5.96 18.11 62.68
C SER A 242 -5.80 18.73 64.06
N THR A 243 -6.68 19.67 64.43
CA THR A 243 -6.75 20.21 65.80
C THR A 243 -7.64 19.30 66.66
N ARG A 244 -7.04 18.53 67.58
CA ARG A 244 -7.79 17.77 68.60
C ARG A 244 -8.36 18.72 69.65
N ARG A 245 -9.70 18.81 69.76
CA ARG A 245 -10.38 19.38 70.93
C ARG A 245 -10.22 18.43 72.13
N ARG A 246 -9.75 18.95 73.28
CA ARG A 246 -9.77 18.26 74.58
C ARG A 246 -11.21 18.22 75.14
N PRO A 247 -11.64 17.12 75.78
CA PRO A 247 -12.90 17.10 76.52
C PRO A 247 -12.75 17.78 77.89
N ALA A 248 -13.76 18.53 78.30
CA ALA A 248 -13.85 19.15 79.63
C ALA A 248 -14.16 18.08 80.69
N LYS A 249 -13.39 18.08 81.79
CA LYS A 249 -13.67 17.29 82.99
C LYS A 249 -14.84 17.92 83.75
N GLY A 250 -15.88 17.14 84.00
CA GLY A 250 -16.89 17.46 85.01
C GLY A 250 -16.33 17.21 86.41
N THR A 251 -16.57 18.17 87.30
CA THR A 251 -16.42 18.00 88.75
C THR A 251 -17.77 18.27 89.38
N ALA A 252 -18.30 17.24 90.06
CA ALA A 252 -19.42 17.34 90.98
C ALA A 252 -18.87 17.59 92.40
N SER A 253 -19.52 18.47 93.16
CA SER A 253 -19.46 18.50 94.62
C SER A 253 -20.79 18.99 95.17
N ILE A 254 -21.36 18.12 96.02
CA ILE A 254 -22.16 18.30 97.26
C ILE A 254 -23.24 19.38 97.26
#